data_AF-A0A8D8FAV5-F1
#
_entry.id   AF-A0A8D8FAV5-F1
#
_cell.length_a   1.000
_cell.length_b   1.000
_cell.length_c   1.000
_cell.angle_alpha   90.00
_cell.angle_beta   90.00
_cell.angle_gamma   90.00
#
_symmetry.space_group_name_H-M   'P 1'
#
loop_
_entity.id
_entity.type
_entity.pdbx_description
1 polymer ?
#
loop_
_entity_poly.entity_id
_entity_poly.type
_entity_poly.pdbx_seq_one_letter_code
_entity_poly.pdbx_strand_id
1 'polypeptide(L)'
;LGDHSYPLFIGIAILKQLKSTLLKSGFNECILLFSDLPDIVMETCVNDSESMYQFTPKSVTYRKFALHEEEPGEFDLKYSDDDHGEVQAELYPRLSVYDLIRLLRDRPASVAIL
;
A
#
# COMPACT_ATOMS: atom_id res chain seq x y z
N LEU A 1 -2.05 -13.08 10.37
CA LEU A 1 -2.37 -11.64 10.22
C LEU A 1 -1.48 -11.10 9.11
N GLY A 2 -2.03 -10.85 7.92
CA GLY A 2 -1.37 -10.16 6.82
C GLY A 2 -0.11 -10.83 6.25
N ASP A 3 0.17 -10.59 4.97
CA ASP A 3 1.53 -10.77 4.44
C ASP A 3 2.38 -9.54 4.82
N HIS A 4 3.63 -9.50 4.36
CA HIS A 4 4.54 -8.43 4.71
C HIS A 4 4.05 -7.02 4.29
N SER A 5 3.10 -6.88 3.37
CA SER A 5 2.52 -5.59 2.94
C SER A 5 1.56 -4.97 3.96
N TYR A 6 1.02 -5.74 4.90
CA TYR A 6 0.01 -5.27 5.85
C TYR A 6 0.42 -4.00 6.64
N PRO A 7 1.68 -3.86 7.12
CA PRO A 7 2.15 -2.64 7.78
C PRO A 7 2.05 -1.37 6.91
N LEU A 8 2.07 -1.48 5.57
CA LEU A 8 1.86 -0.33 4.68
C LEU A 8 0.46 0.24 4.87
N PHE A 9 -0.55 -0.62 4.96
CA PHE A 9 -1.94 -0.22 5.16
C PHE A 9 -2.18 0.40 6.54
N ILE A 10 -1.48 -0.08 7.57
CA ILE A 10 -1.46 0.55 8.89
C ILE A 10 -0.88 1.97 8.79
N GLY A 11 0.26 2.12 8.13
CA GLY A 11 0.86 3.44 7.88
C GLY A 11 -0.10 4.40 7.16
N ILE A 12 -0.81 3.91 6.14
CA ILE A 12 -1.80 4.71 5.39
C ILE A 12 -3.00 5.06 6.28
N ALA A 13 -3.48 4.15 7.11
CA ALA A 13 -4.59 4.41 8.04
C ALA A 13 -4.21 5.50 9.06
N ILE A 14 -2.97 5.49 9.57
CA ILE A 14 -2.42 6.56 10.42
C ILE A 14 -2.37 7.87 9.63
N LEU A 15 -1.80 7.87 8.42
CA LEU A 15 -1.72 9.07 7.57
C LEU A 15 -3.10 9.66 7.27
N LYS A 16 -4.13 8.82 7.07
CA LYS A 16 -5.52 9.26 6.87
C LYS A 16 -6.06 9.98 8.10
N GLN A 17 -5.81 9.47 9.30
CA GLN A 17 -6.23 10.14 10.55
C GLN A 17 -5.50 11.48 10.74
N LEU A 18 -4.23 11.57 10.33
CA LEU A 18 -3.43 12.79 10.47
C LEU A 18 -3.57 13.77 9.30
N LYS A 19 -4.25 13.38 8.22
CA LYS A 19 -4.35 14.13 6.96
C LYS A 19 -4.70 15.61 7.16
N SER A 20 -5.70 15.91 7.98
CA SER A 20 -6.15 17.29 8.20
C SER A 20 -5.08 18.17 8.85
N THR A 21 -4.24 17.60 9.69
CA THR A 21 -3.14 18.29 10.38
C THR A 21 -1.94 18.41 9.44
N LEU A 22 -1.57 17.31 8.76
CA LEU A 22 -0.48 17.29 7.79
C LEU A 22 -0.67 18.32 6.67
N LEU A 23 -1.89 18.51 6.16
CA LEU A 23 -2.19 19.49 5.11
C LEU A 23 -2.12 20.95 5.58
N LYS A 24 -2.07 21.20 6.89
CA LYS A 24 -1.98 22.55 7.49
C LYS A 24 -0.60 22.87 8.05
N SER A 25 0.20 21.84 8.29
CA SER A 25 1.53 21.94 8.89
C SER A 25 2.61 22.17 7.84
N GLY A 26 3.68 22.88 8.22
CA GLY A 26 4.92 22.92 7.45
C GLY A 26 5.72 21.62 7.59
N PHE A 27 6.81 21.52 6.83
CA PHE A 27 7.64 20.31 6.78
C PHE A 27 8.26 19.96 8.14
N ASN A 28 8.79 20.94 8.86
CA ASN A 28 9.44 20.72 10.15
C ASN A 28 8.45 20.32 11.24
N GLU A 29 7.25 20.89 11.21
CA GLU A 29 6.15 20.54 12.10
C GLU A 29 5.66 19.11 11.86
N CYS A 30 5.63 18.65 10.61
CA CYS A 30 5.31 17.26 10.29
C CYS A 30 6.35 16.28 10.84
N ILE A 31 7.65 16.61 10.81
CA ILE A 31 8.70 15.75 11.40
C ILE A 31 8.46 15.58 12.91
N LEU A 32 8.16 16.66 13.61
CA LEU A 32 7.83 16.62 15.04
C LEU A 32 6.55 15.82 15.28
N LEU A 33 5.51 16.05 14.48
CA LEU A 33 4.23 15.34 14.58
C LEU A 33 4.40 13.81 14.47
N PHE A 34 5.22 13.32 13.53
CA PHE A 34 5.49 11.89 13.41
C PHE A 34 6.39 11.34 14.51
N SER A 35 7.25 12.18 15.11
CA SER A 35 8.11 11.78 16.23
C SER A 35 7.33 11.61 17.52
N ASP A 36 6.36 12.52 17.75
CA ASP A 36 5.53 12.51 18.95
C ASP A 36 4.36 11.52 18.83
N LEU A 37 3.96 11.14 17.61
CA LEU A 37 2.85 10.23 17.30
C LEU A 37 1.58 10.62 18.08
N PRO A 38 0.80 11.61 17.59
CA PRO A 38 -0.41 12.08 18.27
C PRO A 38 -1.43 10.94 18.44
N ASP A 39 -2.42 11.14 19.31
CA ASP A 39 -3.42 10.11 19.64
C ASP A 39 -4.08 9.51 18.39
N ILE A 40 -3.70 8.28 18.06
CA ILE A 40 -4.28 7.48 16.98
C ILE A 40 -5.40 6.63 17.56
N VAL A 41 -6.57 6.67 16.92
CA VAL A 41 -7.66 5.76 17.26
C VAL A 41 -7.34 4.39 16.65
N MET A 42 -6.86 3.48 17.49
CA MET A 42 -6.37 2.15 17.07
C MET A 42 -7.47 1.30 16.41
N GLU A 43 -8.70 1.36 16.91
CA GLU A 43 -9.83 0.63 16.32
C GLU A 43 -10.07 1.06 14.85
N THR A 44 -10.15 2.36 14.60
CA THR A 44 -10.27 2.91 13.25
C THR A 44 -9.06 2.54 12.40
N CYS A 45 -7.85 2.57 12.97
CA CYS A 45 -6.62 2.20 12.26
C CYS A 45 -6.66 0.75 11.75
N VAL A 46 -7.05 -0.18 12.62
CA VAL A 46 -7.15 -1.61 12.28
C VAL A 46 -8.26 -1.85 11.25
N ASN A 47 -9.45 -1.29 11.47
CA ASN A 47 -10.59 -1.49 10.55
C ASN A 47 -10.32 -0.90 9.15
N ASP A 48 -9.75 0.31 9.08
CA ASP A 48 -9.41 0.95 7.80
C ASP A 48 -8.30 0.18 7.08
N SER A 49 -7.26 -0.23 7.80
CA SER A 49 -6.14 -0.97 7.21
C SER A 49 -6.58 -2.34 6.68
N GLU A 50 -7.43 -3.06 7.40
CA GLU A 50 -8.00 -4.33 6.95
C GLU A 50 -8.85 -4.13 5.70
N SER A 51 -9.75 -3.13 5.71
CA SER A 51 -10.58 -2.80 4.55
C SER A 51 -9.72 -2.50 3.32
N MET A 52 -8.72 -1.61 3.44
CA MET A 52 -7.81 -1.31 2.33
C MET A 52 -7.02 -2.54 1.87
N TYR A 53 -6.52 -3.36 2.79
CA TYR A 53 -5.77 -4.58 2.47
C TYR A 53 -6.60 -5.60 1.68
N GLN A 54 -7.92 -5.68 1.93
CA GLN A 54 -8.83 -6.58 1.23
C GLN A 54 -9.19 -6.08 -0.18
N PHE A 55 -9.32 -4.76 -0.36
CA PHE A 55 -9.74 -4.16 -1.63
C PHE A 55 -8.58 -3.68 -2.53
N THR A 56 -7.33 -3.73 -2.06
CA THR A 56 -6.14 -3.46 -2.87
C THR A 56 -5.62 -4.75 -3.52
N PRO A 57 -5.46 -4.77 -4.85
CA PRO A 57 -4.84 -5.89 -5.56
C PRO A 57 -3.44 -6.21 -5.01
N LYS A 58 -3.10 -7.49 -4.87
CA LYS A 58 -1.87 -7.89 -4.18
C LYS A 58 -0.61 -7.48 -4.93
N SER A 59 -0.66 -7.43 -6.25
CA SER A 59 0.46 -7.01 -7.09
C SER A 59 0.85 -5.55 -6.85
N VAL A 60 -0.10 -4.67 -6.52
CA VAL A 60 0.16 -3.25 -6.22
C VAL A 60 1.09 -3.09 -5.03
N THR A 61 1.03 -4.03 -4.09
CA THR A 61 1.85 -4.04 -2.87
C THR A 61 3.00 -5.03 -2.94
N TYR A 62 3.35 -5.54 -4.13
CA TYR A 62 4.48 -6.45 -4.29
C TYR A 62 5.78 -5.77 -3.88
N ARG A 63 6.66 -6.53 -3.20
CA ARG A 63 7.95 -6.01 -2.75
C ARG A 63 9.05 -7.02 -3.02
N LYS A 64 9.86 -6.72 -4.03
CA LYS A 64 10.99 -7.54 -4.48
C LYS A 64 11.91 -8.03 -3.36
N PHE A 65 12.19 -7.18 -2.38
CA PHE A 65 13.12 -7.49 -1.27
C PHE A 65 12.42 -7.99 0.00
N ALA A 66 11.12 -8.26 -0.05
CA ALA A 66 10.46 -8.98 1.04
C ALA A 66 10.78 -10.47 0.95
N LEU A 67 10.69 -11.16 2.09
CA LEU A 67 10.77 -12.61 2.11
C LEU A 67 9.53 -13.17 1.40
N HIS A 68 9.74 -14.01 0.40
CA HIS A 68 8.68 -14.71 -0.32
C HIS A 68 8.91 -16.20 -0.17
N GLU A 69 7.86 -16.93 0.20
CA GLU A 69 7.91 -18.39 0.34
C GLU A 69 7.93 -19.09 -1.04
N GLU A 70 7.40 -18.41 -2.07
CA GLU A 70 7.29 -18.90 -3.44
C GLU A 70 7.89 -17.89 -4.42
N GLU A 71 8.48 -18.40 -5.50
CA GLU A 71 8.93 -17.54 -6.59
C GLU A 71 7.75 -16.99 -7.42
N PRO A 72 7.86 -15.76 -7.96
CA PRO A 72 6.82 -15.18 -8.79
C PRO A 72 6.52 -16.06 -10.02
N GLY A 73 5.24 -16.32 -10.26
CA GLY A 73 4.76 -17.06 -11.43
C GLY A 73 5.01 -16.31 -12.75
N GLU A 74 4.71 -16.96 -13.88
CA GLU A 74 4.91 -16.38 -15.22
C GLU A 74 4.21 -15.03 -15.41
N PHE A 75 3.00 -14.89 -14.85
CA PHE A 75 2.14 -13.71 -15.00
C PHE A 75 2.18 -12.74 -13.82
N ASP A 76 3.04 -13.00 -12.84
CA ASP A 76 3.30 -12.09 -11.73
C ASP A 76 4.26 -10.98 -12.13
N LEU A 77 4.30 -9.92 -11.32
CA LEU A 77 5.25 -8.83 -11.53
C LEU A 77 6.67 -9.32 -11.23
N LYS A 78 7.52 -9.33 -12.26
CA LYS A 78 8.93 -9.67 -12.14
C LYS A 78 9.76 -8.41 -12.21
N TYR A 79 10.16 -7.91 -11.05
CA TYR A 79 11.00 -6.73 -10.95
C TYR A 79 12.47 -7.09 -11.20
N SER A 80 13.02 -6.63 -12.32
CA SER A 80 14.45 -6.76 -12.62
C SER A 80 15.27 -5.72 -11.83
N ASP A 81 16.60 -5.81 -11.83
CA ASP A 81 17.45 -4.76 -11.23
C ASP A 81 17.44 -3.48 -12.08
N ASP A 82 17.24 -3.63 -13.39
CA ASP A 82 17.16 -2.51 -14.34
C ASP A 82 15.86 -1.71 -14.16
N ASP A 83 14.81 -2.32 -13.61
CA ASP A 83 13.51 -1.69 -13.39
C ASP A 83 13.55 -0.58 -12.33
N HIS A 84 14.59 -0.49 -11.49
CA HIS A 84 14.58 0.41 -10.33
C HIS A 84 14.38 1.88 -10.72
N GLY A 85 15.05 2.33 -11.78
CA GLY A 85 14.92 3.71 -12.28
C GLY A 85 13.56 3.97 -12.91
N GLU A 86 13.00 2.98 -13.60
CA GLU A 86 11.68 3.09 -14.23
C GLU A 86 10.57 3.17 -13.18
N VAL A 87 10.61 2.27 -12.19
CA VAL A 87 9.64 2.22 -11.09
C VAL A 87 9.64 3.52 -10.28
N GLN A 88 10.80 4.16 -10.08
CA GLN A 88 10.86 5.46 -9.42
C GLN A 88 10.21 6.59 -10.23
N ALA A 89 10.17 6.48 -11.56
CA ALA A 89 9.56 7.48 -12.44
C ALA A 89 8.06 7.22 -12.68
N GLU A 90 7.53 6.08 -12.25
CA GLU A 90 6.12 5.74 -12.39
C GLU A 90 5.23 6.59 -11.47
N LEU A 91 4.11 7.06 -12.02
CA LEU A 91 3.10 7.84 -11.28
C LEU A 91 2.05 6.96 -10.60
N TYR A 92 1.96 5.69 -10.99
CA TYR A 92 0.94 4.75 -10.55
C TYR A 92 1.56 3.37 -10.33
N PRO A 93 1.02 2.58 -9.39
CA PRO A 93 1.53 1.23 -9.14
C PRO A 93 1.26 0.27 -10.31
N ARG A 94 2.14 -0.72 -10.48
CA ARG A 94 1.97 -1.78 -11.47
C ARG A 94 0.90 -2.78 -11.02
N LEU A 95 0.16 -3.32 -12.00
CA LEU A 95 -0.85 -4.36 -11.79
C LEU A 95 -0.45 -5.63 -12.54
N SER A 96 -0.48 -6.79 -11.89
CA SER A 96 -0.21 -8.07 -12.56
C SER A 96 -1.36 -8.45 -13.49
N VAL A 97 -1.06 -9.32 -14.46
CA VAL A 97 -2.09 -9.84 -15.38
C VAL A 97 -3.13 -10.66 -14.60
N TYR A 98 -2.70 -11.41 -13.58
CA TYR A 98 -3.60 -12.19 -12.73
C TYR A 98 -4.60 -11.28 -12.00
N ASP A 99 -4.11 -10.20 -11.38
CA ASP A 99 -4.98 -9.25 -10.67
C ASP A 99 -5.91 -8.53 -11.64
N LEU A 100 -5.47 -8.17 -12.84
CA LEU A 100 -6.34 -7.60 -13.87
C LEU A 100 -7.47 -8.56 -14.26
N ILE A 101 -7.15 -9.83 -14.53
CA ILE A 101 -8.15 -10.85 -14.89
C ILE A 101 -9.14 -11.05 -13.74
N ARG A 102 -8.64 -11.11 -12.50
CA ARG A 102 -9.48 -11.25 -11.30
C ARG A 102 -10.44 -10.08 -11.16
N LEU A 103 -9.97 -8.84 -11.30
CA LEU A 103 -10.80 -7.64 -11.24
C LEU A 103 -11.89 -7.64 -12.32
N LEU A 104 -11.56 -8.07 -13.55
CA LEU A 104 -12.52 -8.16 -14.66
C LEU A 104 -13.58 -9.25 -14.44
N ARG A 105 -13.19 -10.37 -13.81
CA ARG A 105 -14.08 -11.49 -13.50
C ARG A 105 -15.01 -11.17 -12.33
N ASP A 106 -14.44 -10.72 -11.22
CA ASP A 106 -15.17 -10.56 -9.96
C ASP A 106 -16.01 -9.28 -9.96
N ARG A 107 -15.66 -8.30 -10.82
CA ARG A 107 -16.30 -6.98 -10.93
C ARG A 107 -16.68 -6.40 -9.55
N PRO A 108 -15.69 -6.28 -8.64
CA PRO A 108 -15.97 -5.85 -7.29
C PRO A 108 -16.60 -4.46 -7.30
N ALA A 109 -17.53 -4.22 -6.36
CA ALA A 109 -18.20 -2.93 -6.22
C ALA A 109 -17.22 -1.78 -5.90
N SER A 110 -16.05 -2.10 -5.37
CA SER A 110 -14.99 -1.13 -5.04
C SER A 110 -13.60 -1.76 -5.19
N VAL A 111 -12.66 -0.98 -5.72
CA VAL A 111 -11.22 -1.31 -5.80
C VAL A 111 -10.45 -0.13 -5.21
N ALA A 112 -9.50 -0.40 -4.32
CA ALA A 112 -8.63 0.62 -3.76
C ALA A 112 -7.25 0.53 -4.43
N ILE A 113 -6.86 1.59 -5.14
CA ILE A 113 -5.49 1.76 -5.65
C ILE A 113 -4.82 2.81 -4.76
N LEU A 114 -3.67 2.46 -4.20
CA LEU A 114 -2.89 3.29 -3.29
C LEU A 114 -2.23 4.46 -4.02
#